data_AF-A0A1C4R905-F1
#
_entry.id   AF-A0A1C4R905-F1
#
_cell.length_a   1.000
_cell.length_b   1.000
_cell.length_c   1.000
_cell.angle_alpha   90.00
_cell.angle_beta   90.00
_cell.angle_gamma   90.00
#
_symmetry.space_group_name_H-M   'P 1'
#
loop_
_entity.id
_entity.type
_entity.pdbx_description
1 polymer ?
#
loop_
_entity_poly.entity_id
_entity_poly.type
_entity_poly.pdbx_seq_one_letter_code
_entity_poly.pdbx_strand_id
1 'polypeptide(L)'
;MTGNRRDWLLFAGWLLAGATYGVALLTALTIGPFILPIPLAGTVVLATRRDTQRGMPGLLSAVSLPLFLLTYVNRHGPGTYCDVSRNGETCTGGLLNPWILLAAGLVLFGAGVALFLRNRRLPVISPAAPWPSRGM
;
A
#
# COMPACT_ATOMS: atom_id res chain seq x y z
N MET A 1 -19.50 -11.49 13.72
CA MET A 1 -18.21 -10.78 13.93
C MET A 1 -17.17 -11.00 12.81
N THR A 2 -17.39 -11.92 11.85
CA THR A 2 -16.40 -12.30 10.82
C THR A 2 -16.19 -11.27 9.70
N GLY A 3 -17.15 -10.38 9.43
CA GLY A 3 -17.05 -9.37 8.36
C GLY A 3 -15.89 -8.39 8.55
N ASN A 4 -15.75 -7.83 9.76
CA ASN A 4 -14.73 -6.81 10.05
C ASN A 4 -13.29 -7.34 9.83
N ARG A 5 -13.01 -8.56 10.31
CA ARG A 5 -11.69 -9.19 10.15
C ARG A 5 -11.38 -9.49 8.68
N ARG A 6 -12.38 -9.96 7.93
CA ARG A 6 -12.24 -10.26 6.50
C ARG A 6 -11.94 -8.99 5.71
N ASP A 7 -12.67 -7.91 5.96
CA ASP A 7 -12.45 -6.62 5.28
C ASP A 7 -11.04 -6.05 5.56
N TRP A 8 -10.52 -6.22 6.79
CA TRP A 8 -9.14 -5.80 7.14
C TRP A 8 -8.09 -6.66 6.45
N LEU A 9 -8.32 -7.97 6.31
CA LEU A 9 -7.42 -8.85 5.55
C LEU A 9 -7.39 -8.47 4.06
N LEU A 10 -8.52 -8.06 3.49
CA LEU A 10 -8.57 -7.58 2.11
C LEU A 10 -7.81 -6.26 1.94
N PHE A 11 -7.97 -5.32 2.88
CA PHE A 11 -7.17 -4.08 2.90
C PHE A 11 -5.67 -4.37 2.99
N ALA A 12 -5.26 -5.27 3.89
CA ALA A 12 -3.86 -5.68 4.03
C ALA A 12 -3.34 -6.36 2.75
N GLY A 13 -4.16 -7.20 2.10
CA GLY A 13 -3.82 -7.83 0.83
C GLY A 13 -3.55 -6.81 -0.29
N TRP A 14 -4.41 -5.80 -0.43
CA TRP A 14 -4.22 -4.72 -1.41
C TRP A 14 -3.02 -3.82 -1.08
N LEU A 15 -2.80 -3.55 0.21
CA LEU A 15 -1.63 -2.81 0.69
C LEU A 15 -0.33 -3.53 0.39
N LEU A 16 -0.26 -4.84 0.66
CA LEU A 16 0.92 -5.65 0.37
C LEU A 16 1.14 -5.76 -1.14
N ALA A 17 0.10 -6.04 -1.93
CA ALA A 17 0.21 -6.13 -3.38
C ALA A 17 0.78 -4.83 -3.99
N GLY A 18 0.25 -3.68 -3.59
CA GLY A 18 0.76 -2.39 -4.06
C GLY A 18 2.19 -2.09 -3.60
N ALA A 19 2.59 -2.53 -2.40
CA ALA A 19 3.94 -2.31 -1.90
C ALA A 19 4.94 -3.12 -2.72
N THR A 20 4.60 -4.36 -3.06
CA THR A 20 5.41 -5.20 -3.92
C THR A 20 5.53 -4.62 -5.34
N TYR A 21 4.47 -4.01 -5.89
CA TYR A 21 4.57 -3.24 -7.14
C TYR A 21 5.52 -2.05 -7.00
N GLY A 22 5.45 -1.30 -5.90
CA GLY A 22 6.37 -0.19 -5.64
C GLY A 22 7.84 -0.64 -5.60
N VAL A 23 8.13 -1.75 -4.93
CA VAL A 23 9.46 -2.36 -4.92
C VAL A 23 9.89 -2.82 -6.31
N ALA A 24 9.01 -3.49 -7.06
CA ALA A 24 9.30 -3.92 -8.42
C ALA A 24 9.62 -2.74 -9.35
N LEU A 25 8.93 -1.61 -9.18
CA LEU A 25 9.19 -0.37 -9.92
C LEU A 25 10.53 0.27 -9.54
N LEU A 26 10.84 0.37 -8.24
CA LEU A 26 12.12 0.90 -7.76
C LEU A 26 13.31 0.06 -8.20
N THR A 27 13.10 -1.24 -8.40
CA THR A 27 14.13 -2.20 -8.83
C THR A 27 13.97 -2.64 -10.28
N ALA A 28 13.21 -1.89 -11.09
CA ALA A 28 12.81 -2.31 -12.44
C ALA A 28 13.97 -2.67 -13.37
N LEU A 29 15.13 -2.03 -13.20
CA LEU A 29 16.34 -2.27 -14.00
C LEU A 29 17.17 -3.47 -13.53
N THR A 30 16.79 -4.14 -12.44
CA THR A 30 17.53 -5.25 -11.83
C THR A 30 16.61 -6.44 -11.52
N ILE A 31 16.12 -6.53 -10.29
CA ILE A 31 15.35 -7.68 -9.77
C ILE A 31 13.84 -7.48 -9.99
N GLY A 32 13.40 -6.25 -10.25
CA GLY A 32 12.00 -5.87 -10.37
C GLY A 32 11.17 -6.72 -11.34
N PRO A 33 11.64 -7.02 -12.57
CA PRO A 33 10.89 -7.84 -13.52
C PRO A 33 10.62 -9.26 -13.01
N PHE A 34 11.51 -9.81 -12.18
CA PHE A 34 11.34 -11.15 -11.58
C PHE A 34 10.36 -11.15 -10.42
N ILE A 35 10.23 -10.03 -9.70
CA ILE A 35 9.27 -9.86 -8.60
C ILE A 35 7.86 -9.57 -9.13
N LEU A 36 7.75 -8.87 -10.27
CA LEU A 36 6.50 -8.38 -10.87
C LEU A 36 5.37 -9.43 -11.01
N PRO A 37 5.61 -10.71 -11.35
CA PRO A 37 4.54 -11.70 -11.50
C PRO A 37 3.73 -11.94 -10.22
N ILE A 38 4.36 -11.80 -9.05
CA ILE A 38 3.74 -12.07 -7.74
C ILE A 38 2.59 -11.08 -7.45
N PRO A 39 2.83 -9.75 -7.42
CA PRO A 39 1.74 -8.80 -7.22
C PRO A 39 0.75 -8.79 -8.37
N LEU A 40 1.17 -9.12 -9.61
CA LEU A 40 0.27 -9.29 -10.75
C LEU A 40 -0.79 -10.37 -10.48
N ALA A 41 -0.34 -11.58 -10.12
CA ALA A 41 -1.23 -12.68 -9.76
C ALA A 41 -2.11 -12.32 -8.55
N GLY A 42 -1.53 -11.69 -7.52
CA GLY A 42 -2.27 -11.21 -6.36
C GLY A 42 -3.39 -10.24 -6.73
N THR A 43 -3.11 -9.25 -7.59
CA THR A 43 -4.14 -8.31 -8.07
C THR A 43 -5.21 -8.97 -8.92
N VAL A 44 -4.87 -9.92 -9.79
CA VAL A 44 -5.87 -10.66 -10.58
C VAL A 44 -6.82 -11.44 -9.67
N VAL A 45 -6.29 -12.12 -8.66
CA VAL A 45 -7.09 -12.88 -7.67
C VAL A 45 -7.96 -11.96 -6.82
N LEU A 46 -7.44 -10.80 -6.40
CA LEU A 46 -8.18 -9.84 -5.60
C LEU A 46 -9.25 -9.11 -6.45
N ALA A 47 -8.94 -8.72 -7.68
CA ALA A 47 -9.83 -7.97 -8.57
C ALA A 47 -10.99 -8.81 -9.12
N THR A 48 -10.81 -10.12 -9.29
CA THR A 48 -11.85 -11.04 -9.80
C THR A 48 -12.96 -11.33 -8.79
N ARG A 49 -12.82 -10.90 -7.53
CA ARG A 49 -13.80 -11.12 -6.46
C ARG A 49 -14.49 -9.79 -6.08
N ARG A 50 -15.82 -9.73 -6.19
CA ARG A 50 -16.61 -8.51 -5.96
C ARG A 50 -16.55 -7.97 -4.53
N ASP A 51 -16.41 -8.87 -3.55
CA ASP A 51 -16.24 -8.52 -2.13
C ASP A 51 -14.91 -7.79 -1.84
N THR A 52 -13.89 -8.01 -2.68
CA THR A 52 -12.53 -7.48 -2.44
C THR A 52 -12.37 -6.02 -2.80
N GLN A 53 -13.28 -5.44 -3.58
CA GLN A 53 -13.22 -4.01 -3.92
C GLN A 53 -13.41 -3.12 -2.70
N ARG A 54 -14.01 -3.63 -1.61
CA ARG A 54 -14.08 -2.95 -0.31
C ARG A 54 -12.70 -2.66 0.28
N GLY A 55 -11.67 -3.44 -0.08
CA GLY A 55 -10.29 -3.26 0.36
C GLY A 55 -9.42 -2.41 -0.57
N MET A 56 -9.93 -1.92 -1.71
CA MET A 56 -9.16 -1.13 -2.68
C MET A 56 -8.38 0.06 -2.10
N PRO A 57 -8.85 0.79 -1.06
CA PRO A 57 -8.07 1.86 -0.45
C PRO A 57 -6.71 1.40 0.12
N GLY A 58 -6.51 0.10 0.33
CA GLY A 58 -5.21 -0.48 0.66
C GLY A 58 -4.13 -0.20 -0.38
N LEU A 59 -4.47 -0.13 -1.68
CA LEU A 59 -3.53 0.25 -2.75
C LEU A 59 -2.99 1.67 -2.58
N LEU A 60 -3.84 2.62 -2.16
CA LEU A 60 -3.40 4.00 -1.90
C LEU A 60 -2.42 4.04 -0.71
N SER A 61 -2.67 3.20 0.30
CA SER A 61 -1.77 3.06 1.44
C SER A 61 -0.46 2.36 1.05
N ALA A 62 -0.43 1.61 -0.04
CA ALA A 62 0.69 0.77 -0.40
C ALA A 62 1.98 1.55 -0.73
N VAL A 63 1.84 2.78 -1.25
CA VAL A 63 2.98 3.69 -1.56
C VAL A 63 3.73 4.12 -0.28
N SER A 64 3.09 4.05 0.89
CA SER A 64 3.73 4.40 2.15
C SER A 64 4.84 3.43 2.57
N LEU A 65 4.72 2.13 2.27
CA LEU A 65 5.73 1.13 2.63
C LEU A 65 7.11 1.36 1.99
N PRO A 66 7.23 1.55 0.65
CA PRO A 66 8.52 1.87 0.06
C PRO A 66 9.05 3.23 0.56
N LEU A 67 8.20 4.20 0.87
CA LEU A 67 8.64 5.47 1.47
C LEU A 67 9.20 5.27 2.89
N PHE A 68 8.57 4.44 3.72
CA PHE A 68 9.11 4.08 5.04
C PHE A 68 10.42 3.30 4.93
N LEU A 69 10.54 2.39 3.97
CA LEU A 69 11.79 1.69 3.69
C LEU A 69 12.90 2.66 3.29
N LEU A 70 12.62 3.58 2.36
CA LEU A 70 13.58 4.60 1.94
C LEU A 70 13.95 5.52 3.09
N THR A 71 12.99 5.88 3.96
CA THR A 71 13.25 6.66 5.19
C THR A 71 14.24 5.92 6.09
N TYR A 72 14.01 4.63 6.32
CA TYR A 72 14.87 3.80 7.17
C TYR A 72 16.28 3.67 6.59
N VAL A 73 16.41 3.48 5.28
CA VAL A 73 17.71 3.43 4.60
C VAL A 73 18.43 4.77 4.66
N ASN A 74 17.71 5.90 4.50
CA ASN A 74 18.29 7.25 4.56
C ASN A 74 18.30 7.84 5.99
N ARG A 75 18.18 7.01 7.04
CA ARG A 75 18.06 7.48 8.44
C ARG A 75 19.27 8.28 8.94
N HIS A 76 20.42 8.14 8.29
CA HIS A 76 21.65 8.88 8.62
C HIS A 76 21.62 10.34 8.12
N GLY A 77 20.57 10.74 7.42
CA GLY A 77 20.37 12.10 6.95
C GLY A 77 20.86 12.31 5.51
N PRO A 78 20.57 13.48 4.93
CA PRO A 78 21.06 13.85 3.61
C PRO A 78 22.58 14.08 3.63
N GLY A 79 23.28 13.66 2.57
CA GLY A 79 24.74 13.81 2.43
C GLY A 79 25.52 12.51 2.52
N THR A 80 26.82 12.56 2.25
CA THR A 80 27.72 11.40 2.36
C THR A 80 28.06 11.10 3.81
N TYR A 81 27.70 9.91 4.27
CA TYR A 81 28.16 9.37 5.55
C TYR A 81 29.18 8.27 5.28
N CYS A 82 30.27 8.27 6.05
CA CYS A 82 31.35 7.32 5.90
C CYS A 82 31.43 6.43 7.13
N ASP A 83 31.29 5.12 6.92
CA ASP A 83 31.49 4.12 7.95
C ASP A 83 32.95 3.66 7.93
N VAL A 84 33.64 3.84 9.05
CA VAL A 84 35.02 3.38 9.23
C VAL A 84 34.98 1.93 9.72
N SER A 85 35.48 1.01 8.90
CA SER A 85 35.60 -0.40 9.24
C SER A 85 37.08 -0.80 9.33
N ARG A 86 37.34 -1.96 9.95
CA ARG A 86 38.69 -2.51 10.13
C ARG A 86 39.43 -2.76 8.79
N ASN A 87 38.68 -2.79 7.68
CA ASN A 87 39.19 -3.01 6.32
C ASN A 87 39.19 -1.74 5.45
N GLY A 88 38.88 -0.56 6.00
CA GLY A 88 38.84 0.71 5.26
C GLY A 88 37.57 1.53 5.53
N GLU A 89 37.49 2.69 4.89
CA GLU A 89 36.37 3.63 4.99
C GLU A 89 35.44 3.46 3.78
N THR A 90 34.15 3.28 4.03
CA THR A 90 33.12 3.21 2.98
C THR A 90 32.17 4.38 3.12
N CYS A 91 32.18 5.28 2.14
CA CYS A 91 31.27 6.42 2.08
C CYS A 91 30.04 6.11 1.24
N THR A 92 28.86 6.29 1.83
CA THR A 92 27.56 6.13 1.18
C THR A 92 26.88 7.50 1.12
N GLY A 93 26.45 7.91 -0.07
CA GLY A 93 25.65 9.12 -0.25
C GLY A 93 24.20 8.87 0.15
N GLY A 94 23.67 9.63 1.13
CA GLY A 94 22.24 9.73 1.39
C GLY A 94 21.58 10.56 0.29
N LEU A 95 20.71 9.94 -0.52
CA LEU A 95 20.11 10.58 -1.70
C LEU A 95 19.01 11.59 -1.36
N LEU A 96 18.27 11.39 -0.25
CA LEU A 96 17.03 12.13 0.07
C LEU A 96 16.90 12.42 1.57
N ASN A 97 16.24 13.53 1.92
CA ASN A 97 15.94 13.87 3.32
C ASN A 97 14.91 12.87 3.91
N PRO A 98 15.28 12.08 4.94
CA PRO A 98 14.41 11.03 5.48
C PRO A 98 13.10 11.57 6.05
N TRP A 99 13.10 12.79 6.60
CA TRP A 99 11.91 13.37 7.23
C TRP A 99 10.81 13.71 6.22
N ILE A 100 11.19 14.14 5.02
CA ILE A 100 10.24 14.43 3.93
C ILE A 100 9.59 13.13 3.45
N LEU A 101 10.39 12.07 3.31
CA LEU A 101 9.90 10.74 2.93
C LEU A 101 8.97 10.17 4.00
N LEU A 102 9.32 10.32 5.28
CA LEU A 102 8.49 9.89 6.39
C LEU A 102 7.14 10.61 6.42
N ALA A 103 7.16 11.94 6.27
CA ALA A 103 5.94 12.75 6.23
C ALA A 103 5.04 12.34 5.06
N ALA A 104 5.60 12.18 3.86
CA ALA A 104 4.86 11.71 2.69
C ALA A 104 4.26 10.31 2.91
N GLY A 105 5.04 9.38 3.49
CA GLY A 105 4.56 8.03 3.82
C GLY A 105 3.40 8.04 4.82
N LEU A 106 3.50 8.84 5.88
CA LEU A 106 2.44 8.99 6.89
C LEU A 106 1.16 9.58 6.31
N VAL A 107 1.28 10.61 5.46
CA VAL A 107 0.11 11.24 4.80
C VAL A 107 -0.59 10.23 3.89
N LEU A 108 0.15 9.49 3.07
CA LEU A 108 -0.43 8.49 2.16
C LEU A 108 -1.08 7.32 2.92
N PHE A 109 -0.41 6.82 3.96
CA PHE A 109 -0.96 5.77 4.82
C PHE A 109 -2.24 6.24 5.52
N GLY A 110 -2.20 7.42 6.15
CA GLY A 110 -3.33 8.02 6.84
C GLY A 110 -4.51 8.28 5.91
N ALA A 111 -4.27 8.81 4.71
CA ALA A 111 -5.29 9.05 3.70
C ALA A 111 -5.98 7.75 3.26
N GLY A 112 -5.21 6.69 2.99
CA GLY A 112 -5.76 5.39 2.61
C GLY A 112 -6.60 4.73 3.72
N VAL A 113 -6.16 4.83 4.97
CA VAL A 113 -6.94 4.38 6.14
C VAL A 113 -8.22 5.21 6.31
N ALA A 114 -8.14 6.54 6.20
CA ALA A 114 -9.30 7.42 6.33
C ALA A 114 -10.35 7.13 5.25
N LEU A 115 -9.93 6.95 4.00
CA LEU A 115 -10.80 6.56 2.89
C LEU A 115 -11.44 5.18 3.13
N PHE A 116 -10.68 4.21 3.64
CA PHE A 116 -11.21 2.90 3.99
C PHE A 116 -12.29 2.97 5.06
N LEU A 117 -12.05 3.74 6.13
CA LEU A 117 -13.02 3.94 7.19
C LEU A 117 -14.27 4.69 6.68
N ARG A 118 -14.10 5.68 5.81
CA ARG A 118 -15.23 6.41 5.18
C ARG A 118 -16.08 5.49 4.31
N ASN A 119 -15.46 4.69 3.43
CA ASN A 119 -16.17 3.77 2.55
C ASN A 119 -16.91 2.68 3.31
N ARG A 120 -16.38 2.22 4.45
CA ARG A 120 -17.09 1.30 5.34
C ARG A 120 -18.30 1.92 6.05
N ARG A 121 -18.32 3.25 6.21
CA ARG A 121 -19.42 3.98 6.88
C ARG A 121 -20.54 4.38 5.93
N LEU A 122 -20.34 4.31 4.62
CA LEU A 122 -21.39 4.64 3.65
C LEU A 122 -22.43 3.50 3.62
N PRO A 123 -23.68 3.74 4.05
CA PRO A 123 -24.73 2.75 3.94
C PRO A 123 -24.98 2.45 2.46
N VAL A 124 -25.06 1.16 2.11
CA VAL A 124 -25.61 0.76 0.82
C VAL A 124 -27.04 1.25 0.80
N ILE A 125 -27.31 2.29 0.02
CA ILE A 125 -28.68 2.69 -0.30
C ILE A 125 -29.24 1.53 -1.13
N SER A 126 -29.93 0.59 -0.48
CA SER A 126 -30.71 -0.41 -1.17
C SER A 126 -31.71 0.34 -2.05
N PRO A 127 -31.79 0.06 -3.36
CA PRO A 127 -32.91 0.53 -4.16
C PRO A 127 -34.19 0.10 -3.43
N ALA A 128 -35.07 1.05 -3.14
CA ALA A 128 -36.35 0.76 -2.50
C ALA A 128 -36.99 -0.41 -3.25
N ALA A 129 -37.38 -1.45 -2.51
CA ALA A 129 -38.00 -2.63 -3.07
C ALA A 129 -39.15 -2.20 -4.00
N PRO A 130 -39.25 -2.71 -5.25
CA PRO A 130 -40.42 -2.46 -6.08
C PRO A 130 -41.66 -2.91 -5.32
N TRP A 131 -42.64 -2.03 -5.20
CA TRP A 131 -43.90 -2.26 -4.49
C TRP A 131 -44.56 -3.58 -4.92
N PRO A 132 -45.20 -4.33 -3.99
CA PRO A 132 -46.01 -5.47 -4.36
C PRO A 132 -47.24 -4.97 -5.13
N SER A 133 -47.31 -5.29 -6.42
CA SER A 133 -48.53 -5.14 -7.22
C SER A 133 -49.60 -6.04 -6.62
N ARG A 134 -50.58 -5.45 -5.92
CA ARG A 134 -51.80 -6.15 -5.51
C ARG A 134 -52.55 -6.58 -6.76
N GLY A 135 -52.88 -7.87 -6.82
CA GLY A 135 -53.70 -8.43 -7.88
C GLY A 135 -55.11 -7.83 -7.91
N MET A 136 -55.62 -7.73 -9.14
CA MET A 136 -57.04 -7.79 -9.49
C MET A 136 -57.18 -8.80 -10.62
#